data_AF-A0A377TZT9-F1
#
_entry.id   AF-A0A377TZT9-F1
#
_cell.length_a   1.000
_cell.length_b   1.000
_cell.length_c   1.000
_cell.angle_alpha   90.00
_cell.angle_beta   90.00
_cell.angle_gamma   90.00
#
_symmetry.space_group_name_H-M   'P 1'
#
loop_
_entity.id
_entity.type
_entity.pdbx_description
1 polymer ?
#
loop_
_entity_poly.entity_id
_entity_poly.type
_entity_poly.pdbx_seq_one_letter_code
_entity_poly.pdbx_strand_id
1 'polypeptide(L)'
;MINDGHYKFARYFSLKQHHIPATLAELLENNDVELFDLVNDPEENHNLAREPEKYRDLLMTMNDKLNQLTAAEIGEDDGSYMPPFEGSQWDLTAAQMHQYMRD
;
A
#
# COMPACT_ATOMS: atom_id res chain seq x y z
N MET A 1 -3.60 5.48 3.78
CA MET A 1 -4.68 4.76 4.49
C MET A 1 -6.02 5.36 4.11
N ILE A 2 -7.11 4.61 4.21
CA ILE A 2 -8.49 5.10 3.96
C ILE A 2 -9.48 4.41 4.91
N ASN A 3 -10.54 5.14 5.29
CA ASN A 3 -11.68 4.64 6.06
C ASN A 3 -12.97 5.03 5.32
N ASP A 4 -13.84 4.07 5.02
CA ASP A 4 -15.11 4.32 4.32
C ASP A 4 -16.36 4.27 5.22
N GLY A 5 -16.15 4.20 6.53
CA GLY A 5 -17.18 4.11 7.56
C GLY A 5 -17.49 2.68 8.00
N HIS A 6 -17.26 1.67 7.16
CA HIS A 6 -17.41 0.26 7.52
C HIS A 6 -16.04 -0.41 7.61
N TYR A 7 -15.18 -0.19 6.63
CA TYR A 7 -13.85 -0.78 6.57
C TYR A 7 -12.76 0.26 6.68
N LYS A 8 -11.70 -0.10 7.38
CA LYS A 8 -10.44 0.64 7.41
C LYS A 8 -9.38 -0.17 6.67
N PHE A 9 -8.68 0.49 5.76
CA PHE A 9 -7.61 -0.10 4.97
C PHE A 9 -6.35 0.74 5.07
N ALA A 10 -5.23 0.09 5.35
CA ALA A 10 -3.91 0.68 5.29
C ALA A 10 -2.96 -0.23 4.51
N ARG A 11 -2.04 0.39 3.79
CA ARG A 11 -0.90 -0.27 3.18
C ARG A 11 0.34 0.56 3.47
N TYR A 12 1.44 -0.11 3.76
CA TYR A 12 2.73 0.49 4.06
C TYR A 12 3.74 -0.04 3.08
N PHE A 13 4.59 0.85 2.56
CA PHE A 13 5.61 0.51 1.58
C PHE A 13 6.95 1.12 1.99
N SER A 14 8.04 0.60 1.41
CA SER A 14 9.37 1.17 1.62
C SER A 14 9.44 2.60 1.09
N LEU A 15 10.07 3.53 1.83
CA LEU A 15 10.31 4.91 1.39
C LEU A 15 11.09 5.01 0.07
N LYS A 16 11.76 3.93 -0.35
CA LYS A 16 12.49 3.87 -1.62
C LYS A 16 11.66 3.29 -2.77
N GLN A 17 10.44 2.84 -2.51
CA GLN A 17 9.62 2.05 -3.43
C GLN A 17 8.20 2.60 -3.50
N HIS A 18 8.08 3.84 -3.95
CA HIS A 18 6.77 4.43 -4.22
C HIS A 18 6.09 3.71 -5.38
N HIS A 19 4.81 3.36 -5.22
CA HIS A 19 4.05 2.66 -6.24
C HIS A 19 2.54 2.74 -6.00
N ILE A 20 1.77 2.45 -7.07
CA ILE A 20 0.31 2.42 -7.09
C ILE A 20 -0.11 1.00 -7.51
N PRO A 21 -0.24 0.05 -6.56
CA PRO A 21 -0.54 -1.33 -6.89
C PRO A 21 -1.95 -1.43 -7.51
N ALA A 22 -2.04 -2.09 -8.66
CA ALA A 22 -3.27 -2.28 -9.43
C ALA A 22 -3.77 -3.74 -9.37
N THR A 23 -2.95 -4.65 -8.86
CA THR A 23 -3.29 -6.06 -8.68
C THR A 23 -3.06 -6.52 -7.25
N LEU A 24 -3.73 -7.60 -6.85
CA LEU A 24 -3.52 -8.20 -5.52
C LEU A 24 -2.07 -8.66 -5.35
N ALA A 25 -1.46 -9.22 -6.40
CA ALA A 25 -0.07 -9.65 -6.35
C ALA A 25 0.89 -8.49 -6.05
N GLU A 26 0.76 -7.38 -6.79
CA GLU A 26 1.57 -6.17 -6.55
C GLU A 26 1.34 -5.59 -5.15
N LEU A 27 0.08 -5.56 -4.70
CA LEU A 27 -0.29 -5.09 -3.37
C LEU A 27 0.42 -5.91 -2.29
N LEU A 28 0.36 -7.23 -2.36
CA LEU A 28 0.93 -8.12 -1.33
C LEU A 28 2.45 -8.26 -1.43
N GLU A 29 3.04 -8.11 -2.61
CA GLU A 29 4.48 -8.23 -2.80
C GLU A 29 5.23 -7.01 -2.25
N ASN A 30 4.65 -5.83 -2.40
CA ASN A 30 5.34 -4.56 -2.15
C ASN A 30 4.77 -3.77 -0.96
N ASN A 31 3.81 -4.34 -0.22
CA ASN A 31 3.21 -3.68 0.94
C ASN A 31 2.98 -4.64 2.11
N ASP A 32 3.12 -4.08 3.32
CA ASP A 32 2.43 -4.61 4.49
C ASP A 32 1.00 -4.08 4.51
N VAL A 33 0.00 -4.96 4.65
CA VAL A 33 -1.41 -4.62 4.44
C VAL A 33 -2.25 -4.88 5.69
N GLU A 34 -3.11 -3.93 6.01
CA GLU A 34 -4.11 -4.01 7.07
C GLU A 34 -5.52 -3.74 6.52
N LEU A 35 -6.47 -4.59 6.89
CA LEU A 35 -7.88 -4.44 6.58
C LEU A 35 -8.72 -4.84 7.79
N PHE A 36 -9.55 -3.93 8.29
CA PHE A 36 -10.41 -4.15 9.46
C PHE A 36 -11.87 -3.84 9.14
N ASP A 37 -12.77 -4.65 9.70
CA ASP A 37 -14.21 -4.43 9.71
C ASP A 37 -14.58 -3.68 11.00
N LEU A 38 -14.84 -2.38 10.90
CA LEU A 38 -15.11 -1.54 12.07
C LEU A 38 -16.50 -1.77 12.67
N VAL A 39 -17.40 -2.44 11.95
CA VAL A 39 -18.76 -2.73 12.44
C VAL A 39 -18.74 -3.96 13.32
N ASN A 40 -18.04 -5.02 12.88
CA ASN A 40 -17.97 -6.29 13.59
C ASN A 40 -16.74 -6.42 14.51
N ASP A 41 -15.69 -5.62 14.28
CA ASP A 41 -14.43 -5.59 15.02
C ASP A 41 -13.98 -4.13 15.28
N PRO A 42 -14.74 -3.36 16.08
CA PRO A 42 -14.47 -1.93 16.32
C PRO A 42 -13.13 -1.67 17.03
N GLU A 43 -12.55 -2.68 17.67
CA GLU A 43 -11.24 -2.61 18.33
C GLU A 43 -10.09 -2.98 17.38
N GLU A 44 -10.36 -3.29 16.11
CA GLU A 44 -9.35 -3.59 15.08
C GLU A 44 -8.41 -4.75 15.47
N ASN A 45 -8.94 -5.76 16.17
CA ASN A 45 -8.15 -6.89 16.65
C ASN A 45 -7.90 -7.95 15.55
N HIS A 46 -8.70 -7.94 14.48
CA HIS A 46 -8.72 -8.96 13.44
C HIS A 46 -8.35 -8.38 12.07
N ASN A 47 -7.06 -8.39 11.74
CA ASN A 47 -6.61 -8.00 10.40
C ASN A 47 -7.05 -9.04 9.35
N LEU A 48 -8.07 -8.70 8.58
CA LEU A 48 -8.65 -9.51 7.51
C LEU A 48 -7.66 -9.73 6.35
N ALA A 49 -6.68 -8.84 6.17
CA ALA A 49 -5.65 -8.98 5.14
C ALA A 49 -4.76 -10.23 5.32
N ARG A 50 -4.80 -10.88 6.50
CA ARG A 50 -4.14 -12.17 6.75
C ARG A 50 -4.75 -13.33 5.99
N GLU A 51 -5.98 -13.20 5.48
CA GLU A 51 -6.65 -14.18 4.62
C GLU A 51 -6.92 -13.58 3.23
N PRO A 52 -5.87 -13.22 2.44
CA PRO A 52 -6.02 -12.37 1.26
C PRO A 52 -6.89 -12.98 0.16
N GLU A 53 -6.87 -14.30 -0.01
CA GLU A 53 -7.72 -14.98 -1.00
C GLU A 53 -9.21 -14.90 -0.64
N LYS A 54 -9.54 -14.96 0.65
CA LYS A 54 -10.91 -14.89 1.15
C LYS A 54 -11.48 -13.47 1.04
N TYR A 55 -10.65 -12.47 1.27
CA TYR A 55 -11.05 -11.05 1.24
C TYR A 55 -10.54 -10.32 0.00
N ARG A 56 -10.19 -11.04 -1.07
CA ARG A 56 -9.58 -10.52 -2.30
C ARG A 56 -10.32 -9.31 -2.85
N ASP A 57 -11.63 -9.44 -3.05
CA ASP A 57 -12.44 -8.41 -3.67
C ASP A 57 -12.55 -7.17 -2.76
N LEU A 58 -12.60 -7.37 -1.44
CA LEU A 58 -12.66 -6.27 -0.47
C LEU A 58 -11.31 -5.54 -0.38
N LEU A 59 -10.21 -6.27 -0.35
CA LEU A 59 -8.85 -5.71 -0.40
C LEU A 59 -8.67 -4.84 -1.65
N MET A 60 -9.02 -5.38 -2.82
CA MET A 60 -8.90 -4.63 -4.08
C MET A 60 -9.85 -3.44 -4.13
N THR A 61 -11.08 -3.57 -3.63
CA THR A 61 -12.02 -2.43 -3.54
C THR A 61 -11.46 -1.29 -2.71
N MET A 62 -10.92 -1.59 -1.52
CA MET A 62 -10.37 -0.57 -0.63
C MET A 62 -9.03 0.00 -1.14
N ASN A 63 -8.22 -0.84 -1.78
CA ASN A 63 -7.01 -0.44 -2.49
C ASN A 63 -7.32 0.55 -3.62
N ASP A 64 -8.35 0.29 -4.41
CA ASP A 64 -8.75 1.15 -5.52
C ASP A 64 -9.26 2.50 -5.03
N LYS A 65 -10.03 2.52 -3.94
CA LYS A 65 -10.44 3.79 -3.31
C LYS A 65 -9.23 4.59 -2.83
N LEU A 66 -8.23 3.93 -2.22
CA LEU A 66 -7.00 4.60 -1.80
C LEU A 66 -6.19 5.11 -3.00
N ASN A 67 -6.05 4.33 -4.06
CA ASN A 67 -5.38 4.75 -5.30
C ASN A 67 -6.02 6.00 -5.91
N GLN A 68 -7.36 6.04 -5.96
CA GLN A 68 -8.10 7.20 -6.45
C GLN A 68 -7.87 8.44 -5.57
N LEU A 69 -7.85 8.26 -4.25
CA LEU A 69 -7.59 9.35 -3.31
C LEU A 69 -6.16 9.88 -3.46
N THR A 70 -5.16 8.99 -3.53
CA THR A 70 -3.76 9.36 -3.78
C THR A 70 -3.61 10.15 -5.08
N ALA A 71 -4.23 9.70 -6.18
CA ALA A 71 -4.18 10.40 -7.46
C ALA A 71 -4.85 11.79 -7.40
N ALA A 72 -5.94 11.93 -6.63
CA ALA A 72 -6.65 13.20 -6.50
C ALA A 72 -5.92 14.22 -5.60
N GLU A 73 -5.21 13.76 -4.57
CA GLU A 73 -4.59 14.64 -3.56
C GLU A 73 -3.10 14.91 -3.82
N ILE A 74 -2.36 13.92 -4.32
CA ILE A 74 -0.90 13.98 -4.52
C ILE A 74 -0.57 14.07 -6.00
N GLY A 75 -1.30 13.33 -6.85
CA GLY A 75 -0.96 13.19 -8.26
C GLY A 75 0.10 12.11 -8.45
N GLU A 76 1.30 12.51 -8.92
CA GLU A 76 2.43 11.61 -9.10
C GLU A 76 3.19 11.43 -7.79
N ASP A 77 3.09 10.22 -7.22
CA ASP A 77 3.74 9.82 -5.98
C ASP A 77 4.88 8.84 -6.30
N ASP A 78 6.04 9.37 -6.71
CA ASP A 78 7.22 8.61 -7.15
C ASP A 78 8.47 8.80 -6.26
N GLY A 79 8.35 9.62 -5.21
CA GLY A 79 9.44 9.94 -4.29
C GLY A 79 10.50 10.91 -4.83
N SER A 80 10.40 11.38 -6.08
CA SER A 80 11.38 12.27 -6.72
C SER A 80 11.50 13.64 -6.05
N TYR A 81 10.46 14.05 -5.31
CA TYR A 81 10.41 15.29 -4.54
C TYR A 81 11.21 15.23 -3.23
N MET A 82 11.69 14.05 -2.81
CA MET A 82 12.44 13.89 -1.57
C MET A 82 13.92 14.31 -1.75
N PRO A 83 14.53 15.00 -0.78
CA PRO A 83 15.94 15.37 -0.86
C PRO A 83 16.82 14.10 -0.87
N PRO A 84 17.95 14.07 -1.61
CA PRO A 84 18.82 12.90 -1.69
C PRO A 84 19.26 12.41 -0.31
N PHE A 85 19.36 11.10 -0.12
CA PHE A 85 19.86 10.49 1.11
C PHE A 85 21.14 9.73 0.84
N GLU A 86 22.23 10.15 1.50
CA GLU A 86 23.57 9.57 1.34
C GLU A 86 24.01 9.40 -0.13
N GLY A 87 23.61 10.35 -1.00
CA GLY A 87 23.93 10.32 -2.44
C GLY A 87 23.08 9.36 -3.28
N SER A 88 22.10 8.66 -2.68
CA SER A 88 21.12 7.84 -3.37
C SER A 88 19.80 8.58 -3.58
N GLN A 89 19.10 8.26 -4.67
CA GLN A 89 17.74 8.74 -4.92
C GLN A 89 16.70 7.86 -4.20
N TRP A 90 15.50 8.40 -4.00
CA TRP A 90 14.39 7.75 -3.29
C TRP A 90 13.37 7.08 -4.21
N ASP A 91 13.57 7.14 -5.53
CA ASP A 91 12.63 6.76 -6.60
C ASP A 91 12.97 5.40 -7.23
N LEU A 92 13.29 4.38 -6.43
CA LEU A 92 13.59 3.06 -6.95
C LEU A 92 12.32 2.31 -7.35
N THR A 93 12.32 1.76 -8.55
CA THR A 93 11.30 0.79 -8.98
C THR A 93 11.34 -0.48 -8.13
N ALA A 94 10.24 -1.23 -8.11
CA ALA A 94 10.17 -2.52 -7.42
C ALA A 94 11.30 -3.47 -7.85
N ALA A 95 11.58 -3.56 -9.16
CA ALA A 95 12.65 -4.39 -9.69
C ALA A 95 14.05 -3.95 -9.20
N GLN A 96 14.30 -2.64 -9.10
CA GLN A 96 15.57 -2.10 -8.58
C GLN A 96 15.73 -2.40 -7.08
N MET A 97 14.65 -2.30 -6.30
CA MET A 97 14.67 -2.66 -4.88
C MET A 97 14.95 -4.15 -4.64
N HIS A 98 14.32 -5.04 -5.43
CA HIS A 98 14.63 -6.47 -5.38
C HIS A 98 16.09 -6.79 -5.71
N GLN A 99 16.72 -6.02 -6.60
CA GLN A 99 18.14 -6.18 -6.85
C GLN A 99 18.98 -5.68 -5.66
N TYR A 100 18.66 -4.48 -5.14
CA TYR A 100 19.35 -3.87 -4.01
C TYR A 100 19.34 -4.73 -2.74
N MET A 101 18.24 -5.45 -2.46
CA MET A 101 18.13 -6.31 -1.27
C MET A 101 18.85 -7.67 -1.39
N ARG A 102 19.30 -8.06 -2.59
CA ARG A 102 19.99 -9.34 -2.83
C ARG A 102 21.51 -9.25 -2.75
N ASP A 103 22.05 -8.03 -2.79
CA ASP A 103 23.48 -7.72 -2.70
C ASP A 103 23.85 -7.31 -1.26
#